data_AF-A0A8B6G4K0-F1
#
_entry.id   AF-A0A8B6G4K0-F1
#
_cell.length_a   1.000
_cell.length_b   1.000
_cell.length_c   1.000
_cell.angle_alpha   90.00
_cell.angle_beta   90.00
_cell.angle_gamma   90.00
#
_symmetry.space_group_name_H-M   'P 1'
#
loop_
_entity.id
_entity.type
_entity.pdbx_description
1 polymer ?
#
loop_
_entity_poly.entity_id
_entity_poly.type
_entity_poly.pdbx_seq_one_letter_code
_entity_poly.pdbx_strand_id
1 'polypeptide(L)'
;MSKKHSVLFICLGNICRSPIAEAVFLRLLKEKKQEQNWDVDSAAMGDWHLGLGPNERTVVTLKKFGITDYKHIVRQIKQEDFERFDYIFGMDHQNMR
;
A
#
# COMPACT_ATOMS: atom_id res chain seq x y z
N MET A 1 -1.11 6.83 25.11
CA MET A 1 -1.50 5.99 23.96
C MET A 1 -0.22 5.54 23.27
N SER A 2 -0.01 4.26 23.01
CA SER A 2 1.21 3.82 22.31
C SER A 2 1.18 4.34 20.87
N LYS A 3 2.33 4.82 20.37
CA LYS A 3 2.49 5.22 18.97
C LYS A 3 2.19 4.00 18.08
N LYS A 4 1.34 4.17 17.06
CA LYS A 4 1.13 3.14 16.03
C LYS A 4 2.37 3.06 15.15
N HIS A 5 2.74 1.87 14.70
CA HIS A 5 3.74 1.72 13.64
C HIS A 5 3.15 2.14 12.31
N SER A 6 3.94 2.72 11.41
CA SER A 6 3.45 3.12 10.09
C SER A 6 4.31 2.56 8.95
N VAL A 7 3.66 2.04 7.91
CA VAL A 7 4.34 1.51 6.70
C VAL A 7 3.71 2.03 5.41
N LEU A 8 4.57 2.41 4.46
CA LEU A 8 4.20 2.84 3.11
C LEU A 8 4.86 1.96 2.05
N PHE A 9 4.05 1.41 1.15
CA PHE A 9 4.54 0.65 -0.02
C PHE A 9 4.54 1.52 -1.28
N ILE A 10 5.68 1.58 -1.99
CA ILE A 10 5.85 2.46 -3.16
C ILE A 10 6.10 1.61 -4.41
N CYS A 11 5.33 1.88 -5.48
CA CYS A 11 5.73 1.46 -6.82
C CYS A 11 5.47 2.56 -7.84
N LEU A 12 5.89 2.37 -9.09
CA LEU A 12 5.81 3.41 -10.13
C LEU A 12 4.41 4.04 -10.26
N GLY A 13 3.36 3.22 -10.43
CA GLY A 13 2.01 3.69 -10.73
C GLY A 13 0.94 3.34 -9.69
N ASN A 14 1.31 2.66 -8.59
CA ASN A 14 0.40 2.28 -7.50
C ASN A 14 -0.91 1.57 -7.91
N ILE A 15 -0.88 0.84 -9.02
CA ILE A 15 -2.03 0.03 -9.49
C ILE A 15 -1.78 -1.48 -9.41
N CYS A 16 -0.53 -1.91 -9.19
CA CYS A 16 -0.13 -3.32 -9.24
C CYS A 16 0.55 -3.78 -7.94
N ARG A 17 1.86 -3.55 -7.82
CA ARG A 17 2.69 -4.16 -6.77
C ARG A 17 2.40 -3.60 -5.39
N SER A 18 2.43 -2.28 -5.24
CA SER A 18 2.22 -1.66 -3.93
C SER A 18 0.80 -1.86 -3.36
N PRO A 19 -0.29 -1.83 -4.16
CA PRO A 19 -1.62 -2.22 -3.65
C PRO A 19 -1.71 -3.68 -3.20
N ILE A 20 -1.04 -4.61 -3.91
CA ILE A 20 -1.00 -6.02 -3.47
C ILE A 20 -0.27 -6.14 -2.13
N ALA A 21 0.87 -5.47 -1.98
CA ALA A 21 1.64 -5.49 -0.74
C ALA A 21 0.82 -4.93 0.43
N GLU A 22 0.15 -3.79 0.24
CA GLU A 22 -0.74 -3.18 1.22
C GLU A 22 -1.88 -4.13 1.63
N ALA A 23 -2.60 -4.69 0.65
CA ALA A 23 -3.73 -5.59 0.89
C ALA A 23 -3.31 -6.85 1.66
N VAL A 24 -2.18 -7.46 1.26
CA VAL A 24 -1.64 -8.65 1.94
C VAL A 24 -1.18 -8.30 3.36
N PHE A 25 -0.53 -7.16 3.55
CA PHE A 25 -0.08 -6.71 4.87
C PHE A 25 -1.26 -6.46 5.81
N LEU A 26 -2.30 -5.76 5.35
CA LEU A 26 -3.55 -5.55 6.10
C LEU A 26 -4.20 -6.88 6.50
N ARG A 27 -4.25 -7.86 5.59
CA ARG A 27 -4.74 -9.20 5.91
C ARG A 27 -3.93 -9.87 7.02
N LEU A 28 -2.61 -9.86 6.92
CA LEU A 28 -1.73 -10.46 7.93
C LEU A 28 -1.89 -9.78 9.30
N LEU A 29 -2.09 -8.46 9.32
CA LEU A 29 -2.38 -7.72 10.55
C LEU A 29 -3.71 -8.15 11.17
N LYS A 30 -4.76 -8.31 10.35
CA LYS A 30 -6.08 -8.79 10.80
C LYS A 30 -6.00 -10.20 11.39
N GLU A 31 -5.31 -11.12 10.70
CA GLU A 31 -5.08 -12.50 11.18
C GLU A 31 -4.33 -12.52 12.53
N LYS A 32 -3.40 -11.58 12.74
CA LYS A 32 -2.65 -11.41 13.99
C LYS A 32 -3.34 -10.51 15.03
N LYS A 33 -4.51 -9.95 14.74
CA LYS A 33 -5.22 -8.97 15.58
C LYS A 33 -4.36 -7.74 15.93
N GLN A 34 -3.60 -7.24 14.97
CA GLN A 34 -2.68 -6.10 15.11
C GLN A 34 -3.08 -4.88 14.29
N GLU A 35 -4.19 -4.92 13.56
CA GLU A 35 -4.64 -3.84 12.66
C GLU A 35 -4.77 -2.47 13.37
N GLN A 36 -5.13 -2.45 14.65
CA GLN A 36 -5.24 -1.22 15.44
C GLN A 36 -3.88 -0.57 15.75
N ASN A 37 -2.79 -1.34 15.69
CA ASN A 37 -1.44 -0.88 16.03
C ASN A 37 -0.65 -0.35 14.84
N TRP A 38 -1.22 -0.40 13.63
CA TRP A 38 -0.56 -0.03 12.39
C TRP A 38 -1.34 1.02 11.59
N ASP A 39 -0.60 1.91 10.93
CA ASP A 39 -1.04 2.75 9.82
C ASP A 39 -0.38 2.20 8.54
N VAL A 40 -1.18 1.86 7.54
CA VAL A 40 -0.72 1.13 6.36
C VAL A 40 -1.26 1.84 5.13
N ASP A 41 -0.39 2.11 4.17
CA ASP A 41 -0.75 2.81 2.94
C ASP A 41 0.13 2.37 1.77
N SER A 42 -0.26 2.75 0.55
CA SER A 42 0.56 2.61 -0.64
C SER A 42 0.47 3.84 -1.55
N ALA A 43 1.57 4.14 -2.24
CA ALA A 43 1.67 5.33 -3.08
C ALA A 43 2.40 5.07 -4.40
N ALA A 44 2.19 5.98 -5.34
CA ALA A 44 2.82 6.03 -6.65
C ALA A 44 4.02 6.97 -6.64
N MET A 45 5.07 6.64 -7.41
CA MET A 45 6.12 7.61 -7.74
C MET A 45 5.61 8.64 -8.75
N GLY A 46 4.84 8.20 -9.76
CA GLY A 46 4.24 9.08 -10.75
C GLY A 46 2.74 9.32 -10.55
N ASP A 47 2.15 10.08 -11.46
CA ASP A 47 0.79 10.64 -11.33
C ASP A 47 -0.21 10.10 -12.37
N TRP A 48 0.22 9.19 -13.25
CA TRP A 48 -0.59 8.70 -14.38
C TRP A 48 -1.95 8.07 -14.02
N HIS A 49 -2.12 7.61 -12.78
CA HIS A 49 -3.30 6.87 -12.35
C HIS A 49 -4.01 7.50 -11.15
N LEU A 50 -3.70 8.75 -10.79
CA LEU A 50 -4.31 9.42 -9.64
C LEU A 50 -5.85 9.39 -9.70
N GLY A 51 -6.48 9.09 -8.56
CA GLY A 51 -7.93 9.00 -8.44
C GLY A 51 -8.54 7.70 -8.99
N LEU A 52 -7.74 6.85 -9.65
CA LEU A 52 -8.18 5.53 -10.11
C LEU A 52 -8.00 4.47 -9.02
N GLY A 53 -8.64 3.32 -9.20
CA GLY A 53 -8.41 2.13 -8.38
C GLY A 53 -7.25 1.27 -8.86
N PRO A 54 -6.94 0.17 -8.15
CA PRO A 54 -5.97 -0.81 -8.60
C PRO A 54 -6.31 -1.39 -9.98
N ASN A 55 -5.30 -1.87 -10.69
CA ASN A 55 -5.47 -2.55 -11.97
C ASN A 55 -6.40 -3.76 -11.81
N GLU A 56 -7.18 -4.08 -12.83
CA GLU A 56 -8.08 -5.25 -12.81
C GLU A 56 -7.35 -6.55 -12.46
N ARG A 57 -6.14 -6.76 -12.98
CA ARG A 57 -5.32 -7.95 -12.67
C ARG A 57 -4.96 -8.03 -11.18
N THR A 58 -4.75 -6.89 -10.53
CA THR A 58 -4.51 -6.79 -9.09
C THR A 58 -5.76 -7.23 -8.32
N VAL A 59 -6.93 -6.68 -8.68
CA VAL A 59 -8.20 -7.01 -8.04
C VAL A 59 -8.53 -8.50 -8.20
N VAL A 60 -8.37 -9.05 -9.41
CA VAL A 60 -8.59 -10.48 -9.70
C VAL A 60 -7.63 -11.35 -8.88
N THR A 61 -6.36 -10.96 -8.78
CA THR A 61 -5.36 -11.69 -8.00
C THR A 61 -5.72 -11.69 -6.51
N LEU A 62 -6.04 -10.52 -5.93
CA LEU A 62 -6.44 -10.42 -4.53
C LEU A 62 -7.67 -11.29 -4.20
N LYS A 63 -8.69 -11.25 -5.07
CA LYS A 63 -9.87 -12.10 -4.96
C LYS A 63 -9.54 -13.59 -5.01
N LYS A 64 -8.64 -14.02 -5.91
CA LYS A 64 -8.19 -15.41 -6.00
C LYS A 64 -7.59 -15.91 -4.68
N PHE A 65 -6.94 -15.03 -3.92
CA PHE A 65 -6.38 -15.37 -2.62
C PHE A 65 -7.36 -15.11 -1.46
N GLY A 66 -8.59 -14.67 -1.71
CA GLY A 66 -9.61 -14.46 -0.67
C GLY A 66 -9.62 -13.07 -0.04
N ILE A 67 -8.94 -12.08 -0.64
CA ILE A 67 -9.02 -10.67 -0.25
C ILE A 67 -10.05 -9.99 -1.16
N THR A 68 -11.26 -9.79 -0.66
CA THR A 68 -12.42 -9.32 -1.46
C THR A 68 -12.92 -7.93 -1.06
N ASP A 69 -12.51 -7.43 0.09
CA ASP A 69 -12.92 -6.16 0.71
C ASP A 69 -11.88 -5.04 0.55
N TYR A 70 -10.77 -5.29 -0.15
CA TYR A 70 -9.74 -4.29 -0.40
C TYR A 70 -10.25 -3.15 -1.29
N LYS A 71 -10.10 -1.92 -0.80
CA LYS A 71 -10.42 -0.68 -1.49
C LYS A 71 -9.22 0.22 -1.45
N HIS A 72 -8.87 0.77 -2.61
CA HIS A 72 -7.72 1.65 -2.76
C HIS A 72 -7.99 2.69 -3.82
N ILE A 73 -7.46 3.90 -3.61
CA ILE A 73 -7.43 4.95 -4.60
C ILE A 73 -5.99 5.41 -4.74
N VAL A 74 -5.52 5.40 -5.97
CA VAL A 74 -4.15 5.78 -6.29
C VAL A 74 -3.87 7.21 -5.87
N ARG A 75 -2.80 7.37 -5.11
CA ARG A 75 -2.22 8.66 -4.73
C ARG A 75 -0.73 8.68 -5.04
N GLN A 76 -0.19 9.87 -5.26
CA GLN A 76 1.26 10.06 -5.37
C GLN A 76 1.88 10.12 -3.97
N ILE A 77 3.12 9.68 -3.86
CA ILE A 77 3.95 9.96 -2.69
C ILE A 77 4.14 11.47 -2.56
N LYS A 78 4.16 11.95 -1.32
CA LYS A 78 4.48 13.35 -0.99
C LYS A 78 5.67 13.42 -0.05
N GLN A 79 6.26 14.61 0.08
CA GLN A 79 7.41 14.81 0.95
C GLN A 79 7.06 14.51 2.42
N GLU A 80 5.84 14.80 2.84
CA GLU A 80 5.37 14.56 4.21
C GLU A 80 5.24 13.07 4.54
N ASP A 81 5.16 12.19 3.53
CA ASP A 81 5.14 10.74 3.76
C ASP A 81 6.45 10.25 4.39
N PHE A 82 7.59 10.88 4.06
CA PHE A 82 8.89 10.54 4.63
C PHE A 82 9.01 10.89 6.13
N GLU A 83 8.18 11.80 6.62
CA GLU A 83 8.11 12.17 8.03
C GLU A 83 7.01 11.38 8.76
N ARG A 84 5.95 10.99 8.05
CA ARG A 84 4.78 10.28 8.60
C ARG A 84 5.03 8.78 8.80
N PHE A 85 5.73 8.13 7.87
CA PHE A 85 5.87 6.67 7.85
C PHE A 85 7.19 6.20 8.48
N ASP A 86 7.10 5.30 9.47
CA ASP A 86 8.28 4.70 10.11
C ASP A 86 9.05 3.80 9.12
N TYR A 87 8.33 3.12 8.21
CA TYR A 87 8.87 2.22 7.20
C TYR A 87 8.38 2.59 5.80
N ILE A 88 9.29 2.67 4.84
CA ILE A 88 8.98 2.93 3.44
C ILE A 88 9.66 1.87 2.57
N PHE A 89 8.86 1.12 1.80
CA PHE A 89 9.34 0.03 0.95
C PHE A 89 9.06 0.32 -0.52
N GLY A 90 10.12 0.59 -1.29
CA GLY A 90 10.07 0.57 -2.75
C GLY A 90 10.02 -0.87 -3.27
N MET A 91 9.12 -1.13 -4.23
CA MET A 91 8.92 -2.48 -4.79
C MET A 91 10.04 -2.93 -5.74
N ASP A 92 10.90 -2.01 -6.17
CA ASP A 92 12.11 -2.26 -6.94
C ASP A 92 13.20 -1.20 -6.66
N HIS A 93 14.41 -1.42 -7.17
CA HIS A 93 15.53 -0.50 -6.99
C HIS A 93 15.30 0.88 -7.61
N GLN A 94 14.44 1.02 -8.63
CA GLN A 94 14.15 2.33 -9.21
C GLN A 94 13.24 3.14 -8.28
N ASN A 95 12.39 2.49 -7.50
CA ASN A 95 11.54 3.17 -6.49
C ASN A 95 12.34 3.63 -5.26
N MET A 96 13.55 3.10 -5.07
CA MET A 96 14.44 3.42 -3.94
C MET A 96 15.54 4.42 -4.30
N ARG A 97 15.60 4.86 -5.56
CA ARG A 97 16.60 5.82 -6.05
C ARG A 97 16.12 7.25 -5.90
#